data_AF-A0A087UUF7-F1
#
_entry.id   AF-A0A087UUF7-F1
#
_cell.length_a   1.000
_cell.length_b   1.000
_cell.length_c   1.000
_cell.angle_alpha   90.00
_cell.angle_beta   90.00
_cell.angle_gamma   90.00
#
_symmetry.space_group_name_H-M   'P 1'
#
loop_
_entity.id
_entity.type
_entity.pdbx_description
1 polymer ?
#
loop_
_entity_poly.entity_id
_entity_poly.type
_entity_poly.pdbx_seq_one_letter_code
_entity_poly.pdbx_strand_id
1 'polypeptide(L)'
;MVHDGIFSYVYNMPGFNLVTYPDPEELKAFHHNFYMPISHAASYFTGILVGYLLATKPELKISKRFLILGWLIAITLTSCVVFGPRKWQSGIEPTTAELIAYGSTYKFAFALGVAWTVVCCFAGQGGVADVWAFVHQLPPCCYRQYDG
;
A
#
# COMPACT_ATOMS: atom_id res chain seq x y z
N MET A 1 -3.77 6.69 -10.76
CA MET A 1 -4.36 5.35 -11.01
C MET A 1 -4.45 5.07 -12.50
N VAL A 2 -5.58 5.30 -13.19
CA VAL A 2 -5.66 5.04 -14.64
C VAL A 2 -4.75 5.98 -15.43
N HIS A 3 -4.59 7.23 -14.96
CA HIS A 3 -3.61 8.16 -15.53
C HIS A 3 -2.19 7.58 -15.53
N ASP A 4 -1.77 6.89 -14.47
CA ASP A 4 -0.42 6.29 -14.41
C ASP A 4 -0.27 5.09 -15.35
N GLY A 5 -1.34 4.30 -15.51
CA GLY A 5 -1.38 3.20 -16.48
C GLY A 5 -1.35 3.69 -17.93
N ILE A 6 -2.14 4.72 -18.24
CA ILE A 6 -2.17 5.36 -19.56
C ILE A 6 -0.84 6.08 -19.84
N PHE A 7 -0.28 6.79 -18.86
CA PHE A 7 1.01 7.46 -19.00
C PHE A 7 2.13 6.45 -19.31
N SER A 8 2.20 5.35 -18.55
CA SER A 8 3.15 4.27 -18.83
C SER A 8 2.97 3.67 -20.22
N TYR A 9 1.73 3.56 -20.71
CA TYR A 9 1.42 3.07 -22.05
C TYR A 9 1.84 4.04 -23.16
N VAL A 10 1.48 5.33 -23.04
CA VAL A 10 1.75 6.36 -24.06
C VAL A 10 3.25 6.60 -24.23
N TYR A 11 4.01 6.51 -23.15
CA TYR A 11 5.45 6.76 -23.15
C TYR A 11 6.29 5.48 -23.29
N ASN A 12 5.69 4.32 -23.59
CA ASN A 12 6.37 3.01 -23.70
C ASN A 12 7.37 2.77 -22.56
N MET A 13 7.03 3.18 -21.33
CA MET A 13 7.99 3.12 -20.25
C MET A 13 8.31 1.65 -19.93
N PRO A 14 9.60 1.26 -19.89
CA PRO A 14 9.97 -0.10 -19.52
C PRO A 14 9.42 -0.42 -18.13
N GLY A 15 8.78 -1.59 -18.00
CA GLY A 15 8.12 -2.01 -16.77
C GLY A 15 9.07 -1.91 -15.57
N PHE A 16 8.70 -1.07 -14.59
CA PHE A 16 9.41 -0.81 -13.35
C PHE A 16 10.96 -0.74 -13.47
N ASN A 17 11.45 0.41 -13.93
CA ASN A 17 12.81 0.95 -13.72
C ASN A 17 13.89 -0.09 -13.37
N LEU A 18 14.37 -0.82 -14.37
CA LEU A 18 15.80 -1.11 -14.38
C LEU A 18 16.47 0.23 -14.67
N VAL A 19 16.99 0.88 -13.63
CA VAL A 19 17.75 2.15 -13.65
C VAL A 19 19.09 1.96 -14.38
N THR A 20 19.04 1.35 -15.56
CA THR A 20 20.24 1.00 -16.30
C THR A 20 20.42 1.90 -17.52
N TYR A 21 19.36 2.46 -18.14
CA TYR A 21 19.50 3.48 -19.19
C TYR A 21 18.19 4.30 -19.40
N PRO A 22 17.87 5.34 -18.61
CA PRO A 22 16.81 6.26 -19.00
C PRO A 22 17.38 7.35 -19.90
N ASP A 23 16.79 7.53 -21.08
CA ASP A 23 16.96 8.76 -21.86
C ASP A 23 16.51 9.96 -20.98
N PRO A 24 17.23 11.09 -20.96
CA PRO A 24 16.87 12.24 -20.12
C PRO A 24 15.43 12.75 -20.27
N GLU A 25 14.81 12.58 -21.46
CA GLU A 25 13.41 12.94 -21.67
C GLU A 25 12.45 12.00 -20.93
N GLU A 26 12.70 10.68 -20.91
CA GLU A 26 11.91 9.70 -20.17
C GLU A 26 11.99 9.95 -18.65
N LEU A 27 13.19 10.27 -18.15
CA LEU A 27 13.39 10.61 -16.73
C LEU A 27 12.60 11.85 -16.32
N LYS A 28 12.58 12.88 -17.17
CA LYS A 28 11.84 14.12 -16.94
C LYS A 28 10.33 13.87 -16.94
N ALA A 29 9.85 13.05 -17.88
CA ALA A 29 8.45 12.64 -17.96
C ALA A 29 8.05 11.82 -16.71
N PHE A 30 8.88 10.87 -16.28
CA PHE A 30 8.67 10.10 -15.05
C PHE A 30 8.60 10.99 -13.81
N HIS A 31 9.56 11.90 -13.62
CA HIS A 31 9.53 12.84 -12.51
C HIS A 31 8.26 13.70 -12.53
N HIS A 32 7.89 14.25 -13.69
CA HIS A 32 6.68 15.05 -13.81
C HIS A 32 5.41 14.27 -13.40
N ASN A 33 5.28 13.02 -13.85
CA ASN A 33 4.15 12.17 -13.46
C ASN A 33 4.21 11.74 -11.99
N PHE A 34 5.40 11.49 -11.45
CA PHE A 34 5.58 11.08 -10.05
C PHE A 34 5.22 12.20 -9.05
N TYR A 35 5.57 13.44 -9.37
CA TYR A 35 5.23 14.61 -8.55
C TYR A 35 3.79 15.09 -8.75
N MET A 36 3.05 14.51 -9.70
CA MET A 36 1.68 14.89 -9.95
C MET A 36 0.77 14.39 -8.80
N PRO A 37 0.06 15.28 -8.08
CA PRO A 37 -0.72 14.89 -6.90
C PRO A 37 -1.88 13.95 -7.24
N ILE A 38 -2.36 13.99 -8.49
CA ILE A 38 -3.45 13.16 -9.00
C ILE A 38 -3.07 11.66 -8.99
N SER A 39 -1.79 11.34 -9.20
CA SER A 39 -1.30 9.95 -9.20
C SER A 39 -1.34 9.31 -7.83
N HIS A 40 -1.32 10.11 -6.75
CA HIS A 40 -1.34 9.67 -5.35
C HIS A 40 -2.67 9.91 -4.65
N ALA A 41 -3.63 10.57 -5.31
CA ALA A 41 -4.91 10.94 -4.74
C ALA A 41 -5.64 9.73 -4.13
N ALA A 42 -5.67 8.59 -4.81
CA ALA A 42 -6.34 7.39 -4.33
C ALA A 42 -5.74 6.83 -3.03
N SER A 43 -4.41 6.81 -2.89
CA SER A 43 -3.75 6.41 -1.64
C SER A 43 -4.04 7.39 -0.51
N TYR A 44 -4.11 8.70 -0.80
CA TYR A 44 -4.47 9.71 0.20
C TYR A 44 -5.92 9.56 0.67
N PHE A 45 -6.88 9.39 -0.25
CA PHE A 45 -8.29 9.19 0.12
C PHE A 45 -8.49 7.93 0.96
N THR A 46 -7.82 6.82 0.63
CA THR A 46 -7.86 5.60 1.45
C THR A 46 -7.35 5.87 2.86
N GLY A 47 -6.21 6.55 3.00
CA GLY A 47 -5.63 6.88 4.31
C GLY A 47 -6.54 7.80 5.14
N ILE A 48 -7.07 8.85 4.53
CA ILE A 48 -7.99 9.80 5.18
C ILE A 48 -9.28 9.09 5.61
N LEU A 49 -9.88 8.28 4.74
CA LEU A 49 -11.11 7.56 5.05
C LEU A 49 -10.91 6.60 6.24
N VAL A 50 -9.82 5.83 6.21
CA VAL A 50 -9.48 4.90 7.29
C VAL A 50 -9.19 5.65 8.59
N GLY A 51 -8.39 6.71 8.54
CA GLY A 51 -8.12 7.56 9.71
C GLY A 51 -9.38 8.18 10.30
N TYR A 52 -10.31 8.64 9.46
CA TYR A 52 -11.60 9.18 9.90
C TYR A 52 -12.48 8.11 10.57
N LEU A 53 -12.51 6.89 10.02
CA LEU A 53 -13.25 5.78 10.63
C LEU A 53 -12.67 5.39 11.99
N LEU A 54 -11.34 5.42 12.15
CA LEU A 54 -10.68 5.16 13.43
C LEU A 54 -10.95 6.29 14.44
N ALA A 55 -10.93 7.55 14.00
CA ALA A 55 -11.22 8.70 14.86
C ALA A 55 -12.68 8.72 15.36
N THR A 56 -13.63 8.25 14.54
CA THR A 56 -15.05 8.21 14.90
C THR A 56 -15.44 6.97 15.72
N LYS A 57 -14.64 5.91 15.70
CA LYS A 57 -14.88 4.67 16.43
C LYS A 57 -13.65 4.26 17.26
N PRO A 58 -13.43 4.90 18.42
CA PRO A 58 -12.27 4.61 19.27
C PRO A 58 -12.28 3.18 19.84
N GLU A 59 -13.46 2.57 20.04
CA GLU A 59 -13.60 1.20 20.54
C GLU A 59 -13.80 0.18 19.42
N LEU A 60 -12.91 0.15 18.44
CA LEU A 60 -13.02 -0.75 17.30
C LEU A 60 -12.66 -2.20 17.69
N LYS A 61 -13.66 -2.98 18.13
CA LYS A 61 -13.49 -4.42 18.39
C LYS A 61 -13.64 -5.24 17.10
N ILE A 62 -12.53 -5.72 16.55
CA ILE A 62 -12.53 -6.61 15.37
C ILE A 62 -12.66 -8.07 15.84
N SER A 63 -13.43 -8.88 15.11
CA SER A 63 -13.51 -10.32 15.42
C SER A 63 -12.25 -11.03 14.92
N LYS A 64 -11.79 -12.06 15.64
CA LYS A 64 -10.57 -12.83 15.28
C LYS A 64 -10.61 -13.38 13.85
N ARG A 65 -11.80 -13.71 13.33
CA ARG A 65 -11.97 -14.20 11.94
C ARG A 65 -11.68 -13.09 10.92
N PHE A 66 -12.22 -11.90 11.13
CA PHE A 66 -11.95 -10.74 10.27
C PHE A 66 -10.48 -10.30 10.37
N LEU A 67 -9.88 -10.42 11.56
CA LEU A 67 -8.47 -10.13 11.75
C LEU A 67 -7.58 -11.01 10.85
N ILE A 68 -7.78 -12.33 10.90
CA ILE A 68 -7.01 -13.29 10.10
C ILE A 68 -7.25 -13.05 8.60
N LEU A 69 -8.52 -12.88 8.19
CA LEU A 69 -8.84 -12.64 6.78
C LEU A 69 -8.18 -11.37 6.26
N GLY A 70 -8.22 -10.27 7.03
CA GLY A 70 -7.58 -9.03 6.63
C GLY A 70 -6.06 -9.15 6.55
N TRP A 71 -5.41 -9.89 7.45
CA TRP A 71 -3.98 -10.17 7.34
C TRP A 71 -3.62 -10.98 6.11
N LEU A 72 -4.40 -12.03 5.80
CA LEU A 72 -4.21 -12.82 4.59
C LEU A 72 -4.35 -11.96 3.33
N ILE A 73 -5.37 -11.10 3.28
CA ILE A 73 -5.59 -10.17 2.17
C ILE A 73 -4.45 -9.17 2.08
N ALA A 74 -4.05 -8.55 3.19
CA ALA A 74 -2.97 -7.56 3.23
C ALA A 74 -1.66 -8.17 2.73
N ILE A 75 -1.24 -9.32 3.26
CA ILE A 75 -0.02 -10.02 2.86
C ILE A 75 -0.09 -10.42 1.39
N THR A 76 -1.23 -10.92 0.93
CA THR A 76 -1.40 -11.31 -0.48
C THR A 76 -1.26 -10.10 -1.39
N LEU A 77 -1.97 -9.01 -1.10
CA LEU A 77 -1.92 -7.78 -1.89
C LEU A 77 -0.51 -7.17 -1.91
N THR A 78 0.15 -7.04 -0.77
CA THR A 78 1.51 -6.48 -0.70
C THR A 78 2.51 -7.39 -1.40
N SER A 79 2.38 -8.71 -1.26
CA SER A 79 3.25 -9.68 -1.94
C SER A 79 3.03 -9.65 -3.45
N CYS A 80 1.78 -9.57 -3.92
CA CYS A 80 1.47 -9.42 -5.34
C CYS A 80 2.05 -8.12 -5.92
N VAL A 81 2.03 -7.02 -5.17
CA VAL A 81 2.65 -5.77 -5.61
C VAL A 81 4.17 -5.91 -5.70
N VAL A 82 4.83 -6.46 -4.68
CA VAL A 82 6.29 -6.60 -4.64
C VAL A 82 6.80 -7.61 -5.67
N PHE A 83 6.11 -8.74 -5.84
CA PHE A 83 6.55 -9.83 -6.71
C PHE A 83 5.95 -9.79 -8.13
N GLY A 84 4.91 -8.99 -8.37
CA GLY A 84 4.32 -8.77 -9.69
C GLY A 84 5.34 -8.47 -10.79
N PRO A 85 6.27 -7.51 -10.60
CA PRO A 85 7.23 -7.14 -11.64
C PRO A 85 8.38 -8.14 -11.81
N ARG A 86 8.47 -9.22 -11.02
CA ARG A 86 9.57 -10.21 -11.13
C ARG A 86 9.68 -10.85 -12.52
N LYS A 87 8.55 -11.04 -13.19
CA LYS A 87 8.54 -11.58 -14.57
C LYS A 87 9.23 -10.62 -15.54
N TRP A 88 9.00 -9.32 -15.38
CA TRP A 88 9.60 -8.28 -16.22
C TRP A 88 11.10 -8.11 -15.94
N GLN A 89 11.50 -8.29 -14.69
CA GLN A 89 12.92 -8.30 -14.30
C GLN A 89 13.70 -9.48 -14.91
N SER A 90 13.01 -10.56 -15.32
CA SER A 90 13.63 -11.74 -15.93
C SER A 90 13.76 -11.62 -17.46
N GLY A 91 13.43 -10.46 -18.04
CA GLY A 91 13.51 -10.20 -19.48
C GLY A 91 12.24 -10.58 -20.28
N ILE A 92 11.15 -10.96 -19.61
CA ILE A 92 9.85 -11.18 -20.27
C ILE A 92 9.14 -9.84 -20.39
N GLU A 93 8.91 -9.38 -21.62
CA GLU A 93 8.20 -8.12 -21.83
C GLU A 93 6.75 -8.19 -21.30
N PRO A 94 6.31 -7.20 -20.51
CA PRO A 94 4.92 -7.10 -20.06
C PRO A 94 3.97 -6.98 -21.25
N THR A 95 2.82 -7.66 -21.18
CA THR A 95 1.71 -7.29 -22.06
C THR A 95 1.16 -5.92 -21.67
N THR A 96 0.60 -5.19 -22.65
CA THR A 96 0.00 -3.87 -22.42
C THR A 96 -1.08 -3.90 -21.33
N ALA A 97 -1.89 -4.97 -21.31
CA ALA A 97 -2.93 -5.15 -20.30
C ALA A 97 -2.34 -5.31 -18.88
N GLU A 98 -1.24 -6.06 -18.74
CA GLU A 98 -0.55 -6.23 -17.45
C GLU A 98 0.07 -4.92 -16.95
N LEU A 99 0.68 -4.13 -17.85
CA LEU A 99 1.30 -2.85 -17.49
C LEU A 99 0.26 -1.84 -16.99
N ILE A 100 -0.85 -1.71 -17.72
CA ILE A 100 -1.94 -0.79 -17.35
C ILE A 100 -2.62 -1.25 -16.06
N ALA A 101 -2.93 -2.55 -15.93
CA ALA A 101 -3.58 -3.09 -14.75
C ALA A 101 -2.70 -2.95 -13.51
N TYR A 102 -1.43 -3.35 -13.59
CA TYR A 102 -0.49 -3.23 -12.49
C TYR A 102 -0.25 -1.75 -12.16
N GLY A 103 0.13 -0.92 -13.13
CA GLY A 103 0.42 0.51 -12.96
C GLY A 103 -0.74 1.32 -12.36
N SER A 104 -1.98 0.89 -12.61
CA SER A 104 -3.17 1.54 -12.06
C SER A 104 -3.50 1.11 -10.63
N THR A 105 -3.18 -0.13 -10.25
CA THR A 105 -3.67 -0.75 -9.00
C THR A 105 -2.62 -0.90 -7.92
N TYR A 106 -1.33 -1.00 -8.26
CA TYR A 106 -0.27 -1.36 -7.32
C TYR A 106 -0.17 -0.40 -6.12
N LYS A 107 -0.24 0.92 -6.36
CA LYS A 107 -0.19 1.94 -5.29
C LYS A 107 -1.34 1.78 -4.30
N PHE A 108 -2.52 1.43 -4.80
CA PHE A 108 -3.73 1.30 -3.98
C PHE A 108 -3.81 -0.02 -3.24
N ALA A 109 -3.46 -1.12 -3.91
CA ALA A 109 -3.34 -2.42 -3.26
C ALA A 109 -2.32 -2.36 -2.11
N PHE A 110 -1.19 -1.70 -2.32
CA PHE A 110 -0.21 -1.46 -1.28
C PHE A 110 -0.74 -0.56 -0.15
N ALA A 111 -1.39 0.56 -0.50
CA ALA A 111 -2.00 1.45 0.48
C ALA A 111 -3.09 0.76 1.34
N LEU A 112 -3.88 -0.15 0.76
CA LEU A 112 -4.85 -0.96 1.51
C LEU A 112 -4.17 -1.91 2.50
N GLY A 113 -3.07 -2.55 2.10
CA GLY A 113 -2.28 -3.40 3.00
C GLY A 113 -1.75 -2.61 4.19
N VAL A 114 -1.16 -1.44 3.94
CA VAL A 114 -0.67 -0.53 5.01
C VAL A 114 -1.83 -0.02 5.87
N ALA A 115 -2.95 0.37 5.27
CA ALA A 115 -4.11 0.84 6.00
C ALA A 115 -4.66 -0.25 6.95
N TRP A 116 -4.68 -1.51 6.52
CA TRP A 116 -5.07 -2.62 7.39
C TRP A 116 -4.12 -2.79 8.58
N THR A 117 -2.81 -2.64 8.38
CA THR A 117 -1.84 -2.65 9.48
C THR A 117 -2.13 -1.54 10.50
N VAL A 118 -2.42 -0.32 10.04
CA VAL A 118 -2.77 0.81 10.92
C VAL A 118 -4.04 0.53 11.72
N VAL A 119 -5.08 -0.01 11.08
CA VAL A 119 -6.34 -0.41 11.75
C VAL A 119 -6.07 -1.45 12.84
N CYS A 120 -5.22 -2.43 12.54
CA CYS A 120 -4.86 -3.48 13.48
C CYS A 120 -4.09 -2.93 14.69
N CYS A 121 -3.14 -2.01 14.48
CA CYS A 121 -2.42 -1.32 15.55
C CYS A 121 -3.38 -0.46 16.40
N PHE A 122 -4.33 0.23 15.79
CA PHE A 122 -5.31 1.05 16.51
C PHE A 122 -6.26 0.21 17.36
N ALA A 123 -6.69 -0.95 16.86
CA ALA A 123 -7.59 -1.85 17.56
C ALA A 123 -6.92 -2.60 18.74
N GLY A 124 -5.61 -2.48 18.94
CA GLY A 124 -4.85 -3.26 19.94
C GLY A 124 -4.95 -4.77 19.70
N GLN A 125 -5.13 -5.16 18.44
CA GLN A 125 -5.27 -6.55 18.00
C GLN A 125 -4.29 -6.86 16.85
N GLY A 126 -3.20 -6.11 16.75
CA GLY A 126 -2.23 -6.20 15.67
C GLY A 126 -1.29 -7.40 15.74
N GLY A 127 -1.38 -8.21 16.80
CA GLY A 127 -0.55 -9.41 16.97
C GLY A 127 0.93 -9.02 17.09
N VAL A 128 1.76 -9.37 16.10
CA VAL A 128 3.22 -9.12 16.12
C VAL A 128 3.56 -7.62 16.13
N ALA A 129 2.73 -6.79 15.50
CA ALA A 129 2.90 -5.33 15.52
C ALA A 129 2.63 -4.73 16.91
N ASP A 130 1.64 -5.28 17.63
CA ASP A 130 1.44 -4.93 19.04
C ASP A 130 2.62 -5.38 19.89
N VAL A 131 3.19 -6.57 19.68
CA VAL A 131 4.38 -6.99 20.45
C VAL A 131 5.54 -6.01 20.26
N TRP A 132 5.76 -5.51 19.04
CA TRP A 132 6.84 -4.56 18.76
C TRP A 132 6.56 -3.14 19.28
N ALA A 133 5.32 -2.66 19.17
CA ALA A 133 4.89 -1.38 19.72
C ALA A 133 4.82 -1.41 21.27
N PHE A 134 4.39 -2.53 21.84
CA PHE A 134 4.35 -2.83 23.28
C PHE A 134 5.76 -2.90 23.88
N VAL A 135 6.75 -3.37 23.12
CA VAL A 135 8.17 -3.37 23.53
C VAL A 135 8.78 -1.97 23.52
N HIS A 136 8.28 -1.03 22.71
CA HIS A 136 8.93 0.28 22.52
C HIS A 136 8.17 1.51 23.03
N GLN A 137 6.88 1.44 23.43
CA GLN A 137 6.08 2.68 23.55
C GLN A 137 5.12 2.88 24.73
N LEU A 138 5.00 2.03 25.75
CA LEU A 138 4.10 2.35 26.88
C LEU A 138 4.77 2.35 28.25
N PRO A 139 4.79 3.51 28.96
CA PRO A 139 5.03 3.51 30.40
C PRO A 139 3.88 2.76 31.13
N PRO A 140 4.16 2.12 32.28
CA PRO A 140 3.24 1.20 32.97
C PRO A 140 1.92 1.81 33.53
N CYS A 141 1.65 3.09 33.29
CA CYS A 141 0.48 3.79 33.84
C CYS A 141 -0.82 3.64 33.03
N CYS A 142 -0.78 3.19 31.77
CA CYS A 142 -2.00 2.99 30.95
C CYS A 142 -2.61 1.58 31.04
N TYR A 143 -2.07 0.70 31.89
CA TYR A 143 -2.51 -0.70 32.00
C TYR A 143 -3.95 -0.90 32.53
N ARG A 144 -4.60 0.16 33.08
CA ARG A 144 -5.83 0.02 33.88
C ARG A 144 -7.17 0.16 33.12
N GLN A 145 -7.18 0.39 31.80
CA GLN A 145 -8.44 0.66 31.08
C GLN A 145 -9.04 -0.50 30.27
N TYR A 146 -8.43 -1.70 30.26
CA TYR A 146 -8.92 -2.85 29.48
C TYR A 146 -9.55 -3.98 30.30
N ASP A 147 -9.67 -3.83 31.63
CA ASP A 147 -10.45 -4.73 32.49
C ASP A 147 -11.80 -4.08 32.81
N GLY A 148 -12.79 -4.33 31.93
CA GLY A 148 -14.19 -3.95 32.08
C GLY A 148 -15.09 -4.91 31.34
#